data_AF-A0A3M1F3S4-F1
#
_entry.id   AF-A0A3M1F3S4-F1
#
_cell.length_a   1.000
_cell.length_b   1.000
_cell.length_c   1.000
_cell.angle_alpha   90.00
_cell.angle_beta   90.00
_cell.angle_gamma   90.00
#
_symmetry.space_group_name_H-M   'P 1'
#
loop_
_entity.id
_entity.type
_entity.pdbx_description
1 polymer ?
#
loop_
_entity_poly.entity_id
_entity_poly.type
_entity_poly.pdbx_seq_one_letter_code
_entity_poly.pdbx_strand_id
1 'polypeptide(L)' 'LDGQILPPYNLLLTRRWMFLAPRSRSSYASISINGLGFAGSFFVRDEEQFDRLKRIGPLAVLQHVVEPAGAPFSR' A
#
# COMPACT_ATOMS: atom_id res chain seq x y z
N LEU A 1 -27.06 -4.08 8.18
CA LEU A 1 -25.81 -3.71 7.47
C LEU A 1 -25.76 -4.61 6.26
N ASP A 2 -26.33 -4.14 5.16
CA ASP A 2 -26.30 -4.86 3.89
C ASP A 2 -24.83 -5.16 3.59
N GLY A 3 -24.48 -6.42 3.30
CA GLY A 3 -23.13 -6.97 3.25
C GLY A 3 -22.22 -6.38 2.17
N GLN A 4 -22.12 -5.06 2.09
CA GLN A 4 -21.19 -4.33 1.25
C GLN A 4 -19.78 -4.59 1.75
N ILE A 5 -19.00 -5.24 0.88
CA ILE A 5 -17.58 -5.46 1.09
C ILE A 5 -16.91 -4.11 0.92
N LEU A 6 -16.15 -3.68 1.93
CA LEU A 6 -15.36 -2.46 1.83
C LEU A 6 -14.32 -2.60 0.70
N PRO A 7 -14.06 -1.54 -0.09
CA PRO A 7 -12.97 -1.54 -1.04
C PRO A 7 -11.63 -1.89 -0.36
N PRO A 8 -10.64 -2.47 -1.05
CA PRO A 8 -9.38 -2.83 -0.42
C PRO A 8 -8.68 -1.64 0.24
N TYR A 9 -8.22 -1.81 1.47
CA TYR A 9 -7.47 -0.78 2.21
C TYR A 9 -6.41 -1.40 3.12
N ASN A 10 -5.42 -0.59 3.48
CA ASN A 10 -4.56 -0.83 4.65
C ASN A 10 -5.00 0.12 5.77
N LEU A 11 -5.24 -0.42 6.96
CA LEU A 11 -5.47 0.36 8.17
C LEU A 11 -4.27 0.19 9.10
N LEU A 12 -3.60 1.30 9.39
CA LEU A 12 -2.52 1.37 10.37
C LEU A 12 -3.08 2.06 11.61
N LEU A 13 -2.89 1.42 12.76
CA LEU A 13 -3.41 1.90 14.04
C LEU A 13 -2.27 1.91 15.06
N THR A 14 -2.14 3.05 15.74
CA THR A 14 -1.37 3.16 16.98
C THR A 14 -2.28 3.75 18.06
N ARG A 15 -1.79 3.84 19.30
CA ARG A 15 -2.52 4.52 20.38
C ARG A 15 -2.72 6.02 20.15
N ARG A 16 -1.96 6.62 19.21
CA ARG A 16 -1.91 8.07 18.98
C ARG A 16 -2.62 8.50 17.70
N TRP A 17 -2.74 7.59 16.73
CA TRP A 17 -3.26 7.92 15.41
C TRP A 17 -3.79 6.69 14.68
N MET A 18 -4.65 6.96 13.71
CA MET A 18 -5.14 6.02 12.71
C MET A 18 -4.81 6.56 11.33
N PHE A 19 -4.40 5.67 10.42
CA PHE A 19 -4.10 6.02 9.04
C PHE A 19 -4.71 4.96 8.12
N LEU A 20 -5.58 5.40 7.21
CA LEU A 20 -6.24 4.56 6.22
C LEU A 20 -5.68 4.87 4.84
N ALA A 21 -5.19 3.85 4.15
CA ALA A 21 -4.73 3.95 2.77
C ALA A 21 -5.61 3.05 1.87
N PRO A 22 -6.51 3.62 1.06
CA PRO A 22 -7.20 2.89 0.01
C PRO A 22 -6.19 2.29 -0.96
N ARG A 23 -6.44 1.06 -1.41
CA ARG A 23 -5.52 0.31 -2.25
C ARG A 23 -6.14 -0.06 -3.58
N SER A 24 -5.38 0.19 -4.64
CA SER A 24 -5.73 -0.18 -6.02
C SER A 24 -5.20 -1.57 -6.40
N ARG A 25 -4.11 -2.03 -5.76
CA ARG A 25 -3.47 -3.32 -6.02
C ARG A 25 -2.69 -3.86 -4.81
N SER A 26 -2.18 -5.10 -4.92
CA SER A 26 -1.43 -5.78 -3.84
C SER A 26 0.07 -5.85 -4.02
N SER A 27 0.57 -5.48 -5.19
CA SER A 27 1.99 -5.48 -5.49
C SER A 27 2.31 -4.49 -6.60
N TYR A 28 3.59 -4.13 -6.68
CA TYR A 28 4.15 -3.37 -7.79
C TYR A 28 5.60 -3.84 -8.03
N ALA A 29 5.99 -3.97 -9.29
CA ALA A 29 7.33 -4.47 -9.67
C ALA A 29 7.74 -5.78 -8.96
N SER A 30 6.78 -6.72 -8.84
CA SER A 30 6.95 -8.02 -8.14
C SER A 30 7.20 -7.94 -6.63
N ILE A 31 7.09 -6.75 -6.01
CA ILE A 31 7.20 -6.53 -4.57
C ILE A 31 5.80 -6.49 -3.98
N SER A 32 5.51 -7.38 -3.04
CA SER A 32 4.23 -7.42 -2.32
C SER A 32 4.14 -6.27 -1.33
N ILE A 33 3.02 -5.55 -1.34
CA ILE A 33 2.78 -4.41 -0.44
C ILE A 33 1.60 -4.69 0.48
N ASN A 34 1.85 -4.63 1.78
CA ASN A 34 0.86 -4.73 2.85
C ASN A 34 0.88 -3.45 3.70
N GLY A 35 0.20 -3.44 4.85
CA GLY A 35 0.18 -2.29 5.75
C GLY A 35 1.55 -1.84 6.25
N LEU A 36 2.50 -2.76 6.45
CA LEU A 36 3.85 -2.42 6.92
C LEU A 36 4.64 -1.62 5.87
N GLY A 37 4.38 -1.83 4.58
CA GLY A 37 4.96 -1.00 3.51
C GLY A 37 4.65 0.49 3.71
N PHE A 38 3.43 0.80 4.15
CA PHE A 38 3.00 2.17 4.48
C PHE A 38 3.57 2.69 5.80
N ALA A 39 4.04 1.80 6.67
CA ALA A 39 4.82 2.15 7.86
C ALA A 39 6.33 2.28 7.56
N GLY A 40 6.75 2.15 6.30
CA GLY A 40 8.14 2.27 5.87
C GLY A 40 8.94 0.97 5.90
N SER A 41 8.31 -0.19 6.16
CA SER A 41 8.97 -1.49 6.18
C SER A 41 8.57 -2.33 4.98
N PHE A 42 9.53 -2.58 4.09
CA PHE A 42 9.34 -3.40 2.89
C PHE A 42 9.97 -4.78 3.10
N PHE A 43 9.23 -5.82 2.71
CA PHE A 43 9.75 -7.17 2.67
C PHE A 43 10.04 -7.56 1.22
N VAL A 44 11.33 -7.69 0.89
CA VAL A 44 11.82 -8.14 -0.42
C VAL A 44 12.37 -9.56 -0.29
N ARG A 45 12.14 -10.39 -1.30
CA ARG A 45 12.46 -11.82 -1.25
C ARG A 45 13.89 -12.15 -1.68
N ASP A 46 14.49 -11.25 -2.45
CA ASP A 46 15.81 -11.44 -3.07
C ASP A 46 16.47 -10.08 -3.34
N GLU A 47 17.75 -10.14 -3.70
CA GLU A 47 18.58 -8.97 -4.00
C GLU A 47 18.07 -8.20 -5.22
N GLU A 48 17.51 -8.88 -6.21
CA GLU A 48 16.94 -8.25 -7.40
C GLU A 48 15.71 -7.40 -7.06
N GLN A 49 14.85 -7.86 -6.16
CA GLN A 49 13.74 -7.08 -5.60
C GLN A 49 14.24 -5.90 -4.77
N PHE A 50 15.31 -6.07 -4.01
CA PHE A 50 15.92 -4.98 -3.26
C PHE A 50 16.48 -3.88 -4.18
N ASP A 51 17.18 -4.27 -5.24
CA ASP A 51 17.73 -3.33 -6.22
C ASP A 51 16.63 -2.63 -7.02
N ARG A 52 15.55 -3.35 -7.38
CA ARG A 52 14.34 -2.72 -7.95
C ARG A 52 13.74 -1.70 -7.00
N LEU A 53 13.55 -2.06 -5.72
CA LEU A 53 13.01 -1.16 -4.71
C LEU A 53 13.86 0.11 -4.57
N LYS A 54 15.19 -0.02 -4.53
CA LYS A 54 16.12 1.12 -4.50
C LYS A 54 16.01 2.01 -5.73
N ARG A 55 15.94 1.41 -6.92
CA ARG A 55 15.88 2.13 -8.20
C ARG A 55 14.57 2.90 -8.36
N ILE A 56 13.45 2.28 -7.99
CA ILE A 56 12.12 2.91 -8.08
C ILE A 56 11.95 3.94 -6.94
N GLY A 57 12.45 3.62 -5.76
CA GLY A 57 12.24 4.39 -4.54
C GLY A 57 10.98 3.93 -3.77
N PRO A 58 11.06 3.74 -2.44
CA PRO A 58 9.97 3.16 -1.65
C PRO A 58 8.68 3.99 -1.71
N LEU A 59 8.78 5.31 -1.71
CA LEU A 59 7.60 6.18 -1.77
C LEU A 59 6.89 6.07 -3.13
N ALA A 60 7.65 5.99 -4.23
CA ALA A 60 7.09 5.78 -5.56
C ALA A 60 6.41 4.41 -5.67
N VAL A 61 6.96 3.36 -5.04
CA VAL A 61 6.29 2.06 -4.95
C VAL A 61 4.93 2.18 -4.25
N LEU A 62 4.84 2.92 -3.14
CA LEU A 62 3.55 3.15 -2.45
C LEU A 62 2.55 3.91 -3.31
N GLN A 63 2.99 4.94 -4.04
CA GLN A 63 2.12 5.72 -4.94
C GLN A 63 1.48 4.86 -6.03
N HIS A 64 2.16 3.82 -6.50
CA HIS A 64 1.62 2.92 -7.51
C HIS A 64 0.56 1.96 -6.97
N VAL A 65 0.44 1.79 -5.65
CA VAL A 65 -0.50 0.83 -5.04
C VAL A 65 -1.66 1.47 -4.29
N VAL A 66 -1.72 2.80 -4.24
CA VAL A 66 -2.85 3.56 -3.68
C VAL A 66 -3.78 4.07 -4.77
N GLU A 67 -5.00 4.44 -4.37
CA GLU A 67 -5.88 5.27 -5.18
C GLU A 67 -5.45 6.76 -5.08
N PRO A 68 -5.63 7.56 -6.14
CA PRO A 68 -5.34 9.00 -6.10
C PRO A 68 -6.17 9.72 -5.04
N ALA A 69 -5.53 10.64 -4.31
CA ALA A 69 -6.23 11.50 -3.36
C ALA A 69 -7.29 12.34 -4.11
N GLY A 70 -8.56 12.21 -3.74
CA GLY A 70 -9.68 12.93 -4.35
C GLY A 70 -10.49 12.13 -5.38
N ALA A 71 -10.08 10.91 -5.73
CA ALA A 71 -11.00 9.97 -6.34
C ALA A 71 -12.14 9.72 -5.32
N PRO A 72 -13.43 9.89 -5.68
CA PRO A 72 -14.50 9.42 -4.81
C PRO A 72 -14.22 7.94 -4.49
N PHE A 73 -14.54 7.50 -3.26
CA PHE A 73 -14.70 6.07 -2.99
C PHE A 73 -15.72 5.57 -4.01
N SER A 74 -15.19 5.09 -5.14
CA SER A 74 -16.00 4.81 -6.31
C SER A 74 -16.75 3.54 -5.94
N ARG A 75 -18.07 3.70 -5.84
CA ARG A 75 -19.02 2.64 -5.50
C ARG A 75 -18.95 1.51 -6.51
#